data_AF-A0A0C3EHF0-F1
#
_entry.id   AF-A0A0C3EHF0-F1
#
_cell.length_a   1.000
_cell.length_b   1.000
_cell.length_c   1.000
_cell.angle_alpha   90.00
_cell.angle_beta   90.00
_cell.angle_gamma   90.00
#
_symmetry.space_group_name_H-M   'P 1'
#
loop_
_entity.id
_entity.type
_entity.pdbx_description
1 polymer ?
#
loop_
_entity_poly.entity_id
_entity_poly.type
_entity_poly.pdbx_seq_one_letter_code
_entity_poly.pdbx_strand_id
1 'polypeptide(L)'
;MTEVPFAQKTFTSINYPGLHWPPRDLGKVNLVSIRRMSYSSDDEDMPQPIFFYGDGRSDDLVPGNYLKTIINTFKETSATSFKVQRLENGLATNSVAEQWFDNLPALTKLDWDLVEAAFKVCWPKEVLVVEMTEKRRRKLRSEKLLKVDIGATVMANGVEMSGQACWAGKIQTLAAQADDPSGALIHSVWNEMPQLMKKLVKSTYLTWPEFTRAIKDVSEEDIETAIAEEGRIMALEQDAKAL
;
A
#
# COMPACT_ATOMS: atom_id res chain seq x y z
N MET A 1 -14.06 -19.80 29.29
CA MET A 1 -14.42 -19.57 27.89
C MET A 1 -15.83 -19.03 27.93
N THR A 2 -15.99 -17.73 27.71
CA THR A 2 -17.29 -17.06 27.86
C THR A 2 -17.46 -16.18 26.63
N GLU A 3 -18.33 -16.64 25.73
CA GLU A 3 -18.74 -15.91 24.52
C GLU A 3 -19.56 -14.68 24.92
N VAL A 4 -19.31 -13.55 24.25
CA VAL A 4 -20.09 -12.32 24.38
C VAL A 4 -20.95 -12.17 23.12
N PRO A 5 -22.28 -12.02 23.23
CA PRO A 5 -23.17 -12.00 22.08
C PRO A 5 -23.19 -10.64 21.37
N PHE A 6 -23.19 -10.70 20.04
CA PHE A 6 -23.27 -9.57 19.12
C PHE A 6 -24.72 -9.04 19.06
N ALA A 7 -24.94 -7.82 19.57
CA ALA A 7 -26.24 -7.15 19.52
C ALA A 7 -26.45 -6.48 18.15
N GLN A 8 -27.38 -7.00 17.35
CA GLN A 8 -27.91 -6.32 16.18
C GLN A 8 -28.78 -5.14 16.63
N LYS A 9 -28.36 -3.91 16.33
CA LYS A 9 -29.22 -2.72 16.46
C LYS A 9 -30.08 -2.57 15.22
N THR A 10 -31.37 -2.81 15.38
CA THR A 10 -32.42 -2.48 14.41
C THR A 10 -32.57 -0.96 14.29
N PHE A 11 -32.52 -0.44 13.06
CA PHE A 11 -32.79 0.96 12.75
C PHE A 11 -34.30 1.19 12.74
N THR A 12 -34.85 1.79 13.78
CA THR A 12 -36.24 2.26 13.83
C THR A 12 -36.40 3.46 12.90
N SER A 13 -37.26 3.30 11.89
CA SER A 13 -37.73 4.35 10.99
C SER A 13 -38.42 5.46 11.77
N ILE A 14 -37.90 6.68 11.70
CA ILE A 14 -38.57 7.88 12.19
C ILE A 14 -39.39 8.44 11.03
N ASN A 15 -40.70 8.39 11.19
CA ASN A 15 -41.71 8.86 10.24
C ASN A 15 -41.98 10.35 10.52
N TYR A 16 -41.73 11.25 9.57
CA TYR A 16 -42.11 12.67 9.68
C TYR A 16 -43.35 12.95 8.83
N PRO A 17 -44.47 13.39 9.41
CA PRO A 17 -45.66 13.76 8.66
C PRO A 17 -45.53 15.21 8.16
N GLY A 18 -45.78 15.44 6.87
CA GLY A 18 -46.04 16.77 6.33
C GLY A 18 -45.11 17.24 5.21
N LEU A 19 -45.12 16.56 4.07
CA LEU A 19 -44.79 17.16 2.77
C LEU A 19 -45.71 16.57 1.70
N HIS A 20 -46.89 17.16 1.57
CA HIS A 20 -47.69 17.03 0.35
C HIS A 20 -47.11 18.02 -0.68
N TRP A 21 -46.53 17.48 -1.76
CA TRP A 21 -46.26 18.23 -2.98
C TRP A 21 -47.25 17.80 -4.07
N PRO A 22 -47.76 18.71 -4.92
CA PRO A 22 -48.70 18.36 -5.97
C PRO A 22 -48.01 17.67 -7.17
N PRO A 23 -48.73 16.90 -8.00
CA PRO A 23 -48.15 16.27 -9.18
C PRO A 23 -47.72 17.33 -10.21
N ARG A 24 -46.45 17.32 -10.63
CA ARG A 24 -46.00 18.11 -11.77
C ARG A 24 -46.31 17.37 -13.06
N ASP A 25 -47.13 18.01 -13.87
CA ASP A 25 -47.45 17.65 -15.25
C ASP A 25 -46.19 17.78 -16.13
N LEU A 26 -45.70 16.66 -16.66
CA LEU A 26 -44.56 16.62 -17.58
C LEU A 26 -45.08 16.86 -19.01
N GLY A 27 -45.19 18.14 -19.37
CA GLY A 27 -45.31 18.55 -20.76
C GLY A 27 -44.14 18.01 -21.58
N LYS A 28 -44.45 17.28 -22.64
CA LYS A 28 -43.50 16.68 -23.58
C LYS A 28 -42.58 17.75 -24.18
N VAL A 29 -41.29 17.72 -23.85
CA VAL A 29 -40.27 18.53 -24.52
C VAL A 29 -39.49 17.65 -25.49
N ASN A 30 -39.46 18.09 -26.74
CA ASN A 30 -38.86 17.43 -27.90
C ASN A 30 -37.34 17.24 -27.69
N LEU A 31 -36.88 15.98 -27.65
CA LEU A 31 -35.46 15.63 -27.68
C LEU A 31 -34.93 15.83 -29.11
N VAL A 32 -34.37 17.01 -29.38
CA VAL A 32 -33.53 17.20 -30.57
C VAL A 32 -32.24 16.43 -30.35
N SER A 33 -31.97 15.46 -31.23
CA SER A 33 -30.77 14.64 -31.28
C SER A 33 -29.49 15.47 -31.13
N ILE A 34 -28.85 15.39 -29.97
CA ILE A 34 -27.47 15.86 -29.80
C ILE A 34 -26.58 14.90 -30.60
N ARG A 35 -26.07 15.42 -31.70
CA ARG A 35 -25.07 14.82 -32.58
C ARG A 35 -23.93 14.24 -31.71
N ARG A 36 -23.69 12.92 -31.81
CA ARG A 36 -22.50 12.25 -31.27
C ARG A 36 -21.26 12.97 -31.82
N MET A 37 -20.59 13.73 -30.97
CA MET A 37 -19.26 14.26 -31.24
C MET A 37 -18.31 13.07 -31.13
N SER A 38 -17.82 12.58 -32.27
CA SER A 38 -16.75 11.58 -32.31
C SER A 38 -15.46 12.23 -31.80
N TYR A 39 -15.11 11.95 -30.55
CA TYR A 39 -13.83 12.35 -29.99
C TYR A 39 -12.71 11.49 -30.59
N SER A 40 -11.70 12.18 -31.12
CA SER A 40 -10.44 11.62 -31.63
C SER A 40 -9.70 10.92 -30.49
N SER A 41 -9.05 9.80 -30.77
CA SER A 41 -8.46 8.90 -29.76
C SER A 41 -7.08 9.33 -29.23
N ASP A 42 -6.76 10.63 -29.27
CA ASP A 42 -5.43 11.17 -28.93
C ASP A 42 -5.49 12.26 -27.84
N ASP A 43 -6.49 12.24 -26.96
CA ASP A 43 -6.51 13.07 -25.74
C ASP A 43 -5.95 12.25 -24.58
N GLU A 44 -4.66 12.47 -24.27
CA GLU A 44 -3.99 11.93 -23.10
C GLU A 44 -4.69 12.34 -21.80
N ASP A 45 -5.15 11.32 -21.06
CA ASP A 45 -5.20 11.20 -19.60
C ASP A 45 -5.35 12.52 -18.79
N MET A 46 -6.43 13.25 -19.01
CA MET A 46 -6.84 14.32 -18.10
C MET A 46 -7.20 13.70 -16.75
N PRO A 47 -6.48 14.05 -15.65
CA PRO A 47 -6.73 13.45 -14.35
C PRO A 47 -8.16 13.77 -13.92
N GLN A 48 -8.96 12.72 -13.75
CA GLN A 48 -10.34 12.85 -13.29
C GLN A 48 -10.36 13.57 -11.93
N PRO A 49 -11.33 14.46 -11.68
CA PRO A 49 -11.47 15.11 -10.38
C PRO A 49 -11.67 14.03 -9.30
N ILE A 50 -10.79 14.01 -8.30
CA ILE A 50 -10.91 13.05 -7.20
C ILE A 50 -11.86 13.63 -6.16
N PHE A 51 -13.07 13.07 -6.07
CA PHE A 51 -14.06 13.44 -5.08
C PHE A 51 -13.98 12.52 -3.86
N PHE A 52 -14.16 13.09 -2.66
CA PHE A 52 -14.20 12.37 -1.40
C PHE A 52 -15.63 12.25 -0.88
N TYR A 53 -16.05 11.04 -0.51
CA TYR A 53 -17.42 10.75 -0.09
C TYR A 53 -17.59 10.63 1.42
N GLY A 54 -16.54 10.19 2.12
CA GLY A 54 -16.46 10.16 3.59
C GLY A 54 -17.30 9.08 4.28
N ASP A 55 -17.84 8.12 3.52
CA ASP A 55 -18.67 7.02 4.04
C ASP A 55 -17.92 5.68 4.17
N GLY A 56 -16.61 5.67 3.90
CA GLY A 56 -15.76 4.49 4.06
C GLY A 56 -15.89 3.46 2.94
N ARG A 57 -16.42 3.85 1.77
CA ARG A 57 -16.44 3.01 0.57
C ARG A 57 -15.02 2.67 0.09
N SER A 58 -14.87 1.53 -0.57
CA SER A 58 -13.56 0.99 -1.00
C SER A 58 -12.88 1.78 -2.13
N ASP A 59 -13.66 2.53 -2.90
CA ASP A 59 -13.23 3.41 -3.99
C ASP A 59 -12.95 4.84 -3.51
N ASP A 60 -13.16 5.15 -2.23
CA ASP A 60 -12.81 6.46 -1.67
C ASP A 60 -11.30 6.55 -1.43
N LEU A 61 -10.79 7.78 -1.45
CA LEU A 61 -9.46 8.01 -0.90
C LEU A 61 -9.49 7.80 0.62
N VAL A 62 -8.42 7.21 1.16
CA VAL A 62 -8.16 7.28 2.61
C VAL A 62 -8.22 8.76 3.02
N PRO A 63 -9.00 9.15 4.05
CA PRO A 63 -9.27 10.56 4.35
C PRO A 63 -8.01 11.42 4.51
N GLY A 64 -6.96 10.85 5.11
CA GLY A 64 -5.67 11.51 5.25
C GLY A 64 -4.91 11.70 3.92
N ASN A 65 -5.09 10.82 2.95
CA ASN A 65 -4.52 10.99 1.60
C ASN A 65 -5.29 12.04 0.81
N TYR A 66 -6.62 12.05 0.89
CA TYR A 66 -7.43 13.12 0.31
C TYR A 66 -7.02 14.50 0.84
N LEU A 67 -6.92 14.65 2.16
CA LEU A 67 -6.52 15.91 2.79
C LEU A 67 -5.13 16.36 2.32
N LYS A 68 -4.16 15.44 2.18
CA LYS A 68 -2.84 15.75 1.61
C LYS A 68 -2.92 16.19 0.15
N THR A 69 -3.76 15.54 -0.67
CA THR A 69 -3.98 15.94 -2.06
C THR A 69 -4.47 17.39 -2.13
N ILE A 70 -5.43 17.77 -1.28
CA ILE A 70 -5.93 19.14 -1.20
C ILE A 70 -4.83 20.11 -0.73
N ILE A 71 -4.14 19.80 0.37
CA ILE A 71 -3.09 20.64 0.94
C ILE A 71 -1.94 20.87 -0.06
N ASN A 72 -1.56 19.85 -0.83
CA ASN A 72 -0.51 19.95 -1.85
C ASN A 72 -0.87 20.88 -3.02
N THR A 73 -2.15 21.27 -3.18
CA THR A 73 -2.56 22.29 -4.15
C THR A 73 -2.37 23.72 -3.64
N PHE A 74 -2.11 23.89 -2.34
CA PHE A 74 -1.95 25.21 -1.75
C PHE A 74 -0.57 25.79 -2.05
N LYS A 75 -0.53 27.11 -2.20
CA LYS A 75 0.70 27.88 -2.13
C LYS A 75 0.82 28.44 -0.71
N GLU A 76 2.03 28.80 -0.29
CA GLU A 76 2.26 29.43 1.02
C GLU A 76 1.41 30.71 1.21
N THR A 77 1.16 31.42 0.12
CA THR A 77 0.34 32.64 0.06
C THR A 77 -1.15 32.40 -0.17
N SER A 78 -1.62 31.16 -0.24
CA SER A 78 -3.04 30.85 -0.45
C SER A 78 -3.89 31.38 0.70
N ALA A 79 -4.88 32.22 0.38
CA ALA A 79 -5.83 32.74 1.34
C ALA A 79 -6.68 31.63 1.98
N THR A 80 -7.10 31.82 3.23
CA THR A 80 -7.94 30.86 3.95
C THR A 80 -9.21 30.51 3.21
N SER A 81 -9.91 31.51 2.65
CA SER A 81 -11.13 31.30 1.86
C SER A 81 -10.90 30.38 0.66
N PHE A 82 -9.76 30.51 -0.02
CA PHE A 82 -9.38 29.62 -1.12
C PHE A 82 -9.13 28.19 -0.63
N LYS A 83 -8.43 28.01 0.49
CA LYS A 83 -8.15 26.69 1.06
C LYS A 83 -9.43 25.95 1.44
N VAL A 84 -10.35 26.66 2.11
CA VAL A 84 -11.65 26.13 2.53
C VAL A 84 -12.52 25.77 1.32
N GLN A 85 -12.62 26.67 0.33
CA GLN A 85 -13.34 26.39 -0.92
C GLN A 85 -12.75 25.21 -1.68
N ARG A 86 -11.42 25.05 -1.66
CA ARG A 86 -10.75 23.95 -2.35
C ARG A 86 -11.07 22.58 -1.72
N LEU A 87 -11.16 22.52 -0.40
CA LEU A 87 -11.65 21.33 0.30
C LEU A 87 -13.10 21.05 -0.09
N GLU A 88 -13.99 22.03 0.05
CA GLU A 88 -15.42 21.91 -0.28
C GLU A 88 -15.64 21.38 -1.71
N ASN A 89 -14.95 21.96 -2.70
CA ASN A 89 -15.02 21.54 -4.10
C ASN A 89 -14.52 20.10 -4.35
N GLY A 90 -13.75 19.53 -3.44
CA GLY A 90 -13.28 18.15 -3.53
C GLY A 90 -14.20 17.16 -2.84
N LEU A 91 -15.29 17.60 -2.20
CA LEU A 91 -16.30 16.73 -1.61
C LEU A 91 -17.31 16.33 -2.69
N ALA A 92 -17.75 15.07 -2.67
CA ALA A 92 -18.74 14.60 -3.63
C ALA A 92 -20.14 15.17 -3.29
N THR A 93 -20.91 15.53 -4.32
CA THR A 93 -22.30 15.98 -4.14
C THR A 93 -23.16 14.90 -3.49
N ASN A 94 -24.01 15.32 -2.54
CA ASN A 94 -24.89 14.48 -1.72
C ASN A 94 -24.14 13.41 -0.90
N SER A 95 -22.85 13.62 -0.59
CA SER A 95 -22.06 12.68 0.19
C SER A 95 -22.12 12.95 1.70
N VAL A 96 -21.64 11.99 2.48
CA VAL A 96 -21.47 12.16 3.94
C VAL A 96 -20.47 13.28 4.23
N ALA A 97 -19.44 13.40 3.41
CA ALA A 97 -18.43 14.44 3.57
C ALA A 97 -18.98 15.84 3.26
N GLU A 98 -19.77 16.02 2.19
CA GLU A 98 -20.42 17.30 1.90
C GLU A 98 -21.40 17.69 3.01
N GLN A 99 -22.24 16.76 3.46
CA GLN A 99 -23.15 16.99 4.58
C GLN A 99 -22.42 17.36 5.87
N TRP A 100 -21.30 16.72 6.17
CA TRP A 100 -20.45 17.08 7.30
C TRP A 100 -19.95 18.53 7.18
N PHE A 101 -19.44 18.91 6.01
CA PHE A 101 -18.92 20.24 5.78
C PHE A 101 -20.02 21.30 5.89
N ASP A 102 -21.19 21.05 5.31
CA ASP A 102 -22.36 21.93 5.39
C ASP A 102 -22.78 22.21 6.84
N ASN A 103 -22.70 21.20 7.71
CA ASN A 103 -23.03 21.29 9.12
C ASN A 103 -21.95 21.95 10.00
N LEU A 104 -20.77 22.29 9.46
CA LEU A 104 -19.76 23.01 10.23
C LEU A 104 -20.21 24.45 10.53
N PRO A 105 -19.93 24.98 11.74
CA PRO A 105 -20.22 26.38 12.08
C PRO A 105 -19.55 27.36 11.10
N ALA A 106 -20.24 28.46 10.77
CA ALA A 106 -19.69 29.48 9.88
C ALA A 106 -18.34 30.04 10.37
N LEU A 107 -18.18 30.22 11.69
CA LEU A 107 -16.91 30.65 12.30
C LEU A 107 -15.78 29.65 12.07
N THR A 108 -16.07 28.34 12.10
CA THR A 108 -15.09 27.29 11.79
C THR A 108 -14.63 27.40 10.33
N LYS A 109 -15.55 27.66 9.39
CA LYS A 109 -15.23 27.81 7.97
C LYS A 109 -14.41 29.06 7.62
N LEU A 110 -14.23 30.00 8.55
CA LEU A 110 -13.38 31.20 8.35
C LEU A 110 -11.90 30.93 8.64
N ASP A 111 -11.57 29.78 9.21
CA ASP A 111 -10.21 29.42 9.60
C ASP A 111 -9.86 28.02 9.10
N TRP A 112 -8.83 27.93 8.25
CA TRP A 112 -8.38 26.66 7.69
C TRP A 112 -7.97 25.68 8.78
N ASP A 113 -7.28 26.15 9.82
CA ASP A 113 -6.75 25.29 10.87
C ASP A 113 -7.91 24.65 11.67
N LEU A 114 -9.00 25.39 11.86
CA LEU A 114 -10.22 24.86 12.49
C LEU A 114 -10.95 23.85 11.60
N VAL A 115 -11.04 24.11 10.29
CA VAL A 115 -11.61 23.16 9.32
C VAL A 115 -10.78 21.88 9.27
N GLU A 116 -9.45 21.98 9.21
CA GLU A 116 -8.54 20.84 9.18
C GLU A 116 -8.63 20.02 10.47
N ALA A 117 -8.69 20.68 11.63
CA ALA A 117 -8.89 20.01 12.91
C ALA A 117 -10.24 19.28 12.96
N ALA A 118 -11.33 19.93 12.53
CA ALA A 118 -12.65 19.31 12.47
C ALA A 118 -12.67 18.09 11.52
N PHE A 119 -11.97 18.17 10.39
CA PHE A 119 -11.85 17.07 9.44
C PHE A 119 -11.17 15.86 10.09
N LYS A 120 -10.03 16.08 10.77
CA LYS A 120 -9.28 15.02 11.46
C LYS A 120 -10.04 14.41 12.64
N VAL A 121 -10.98 15.13 13.25
CA VAL A 121 -11.89 14.58 14.27
C VAL A 121 -12.95 13.68 13.64
N CYS A 122 -13.53 14.09 12.51
CA CYS A 122 -14.56 13.30 11.82
C CYS A 122 -13.98 12.05 11.15
N TRP A 123 -12.80 12.16 10.54
CA TRP A 123 -12.07 11.06 9.93
C TRP A 123 -10.68 10.92 10.57
N PRO A 124 -10.58 10.28 11.75
CA PRO A 124 -9.32 10.08 12.43
C PRO A 124 -8.37 9.24 11.57
N LYS A 125 -7.08 9.54 11.67
CA LYS A 125 -6.04 8.74 11.02
C LYS A 125 -6.14 7.31 11.52
N GLU A 126 -6.28 6.36 10.59
CA GLU A 126 -6.21 4.95 10.91
C GLU A 126 -4.91 4.67 11.68
N VAL A 127 -5.06 4.09 12.87
CA VAL A 127 -3.92 3.57 13.60
C VAL A 127 -3.39 2.43 12.77
N LEU A 128 -2.15 2.57 12.27
CA LEU A 128 -1.43 1.43 11.73
C LEU A 128 -1.44 0.38 12.84
N VAL A 129 -2.21 -0.69 12.65
CA VAL A 129 -2.05 -1.89 13.44
C VAL A 129 -0.63 -2.32 13.14
N VAL A 130 0.29 -2.00 14.05
CA VAL A 130 1.67 -2.47 14.01
C VAL A 130 1.53 -3.97 13.86
N GLU A 131 1.80 -4.50 12.66
CA GLU A 131 1.80 -5.95 12.46
C GLU A 131 2.59 -6.52 13.63
N MET A 132 1.90 -7.30 14.47
CA MET A 132 2.45 -7.85 15.71
C MET A 132 3.86 -8.35 15.40
N THR A 133 4.86 -7.93 16.16
CA THR A 133 6.29 -8.17 15.86
C THR A 133 6.57 -9.61 15.41
N GLU A 134 5.83 -10.58 15.95
CA GLU A 134 5.88 -11.99 15.56
C GLU A 134 5.47 -12.27 14.10
N LYS A 135 4.45 -11.59 13.54
CA LYS A 135 4.08 -11.69 12.12
C LYS A 135 5.21 -11.23 11.21
N ARG A 136 5.89 -10.14 11.59
CA ARG A 136 7.04 -9.61 10.84
C ARG A 136 8.24 -10.55 10.92
N ARG A 137 8.53 -11.08 12.12
CA ARG A 137 9.57 -12.11 12.32
C ARG A 137 9.26 -13.39 11.55
N ARG A 138 7.99 -13.81 11.50
CA ARG A 138 7.56 -14.94 10.68
C ARG A 138 7.79 -14.66 9.20
N LYS A 139 7.42 -13.49 8.70
CA LYS A 139 7.66 -13.09 7.31
C LYS A 139 9.15 -13.13 6.96
N LEU A 140 10.02 -12.61 7.83
CA LEU A 140 11.46 -12.69 7.67
C LEU A 140 11.95 -14.15 7.57
N ARG A 141 11.51 -15.04 8.47
CA ARG A 141 11.91 -16.46 8.45
C ARG A 141 11.34 -17.24 7.26
N SER A 142 10.18 -16.83 6.74
CA SER A 142 9.53 -17.48 5.60
C SER A 142 10.07 -17.01 4.25
N GLU A 143 10.85 -15.94 4.21
CA GLU A 143 11.46 -15.43 2.99
C GLU A 143 12.61 -16.35 2.55
N LYS A 144 12.54 -16.87 1.32
CA LYS A 144 13.50 -17.85 0.81
C LYS A 144 14.19 -17.34 -0.45
N LEU A 145 15.49 -17.61 -0.55
CA LEU A 145 16.24 -17.46 -1.79
C LEU A 145 15.99 -18.71 -2.63
N LEU A 146 15.41 -18.56 -3.81
CA LEU A 146 15.21 -19.69 -4.71
C LEU A 146 16.51 -20.00 -5.46
N LYS A 147 16.73 -21.28 -5.75
CA LYS A 147 17.93 -21.71 -6.48
C LYS A 147 18.04 -21.08 -7.87
N VAL A 148 16.90 -20.91 -8.54
CA VAL A 148 16.79 -20.29 -9.88
C VAL A 148 17.16 -18.81 -9.88
N ASP A 149 17.07 -18.13 -8.73
CA ASP A 149 17.38 -16.70 -8.63
C ASP A 149 18.88 -16.46 -8.39
N ILE A 150 19.65 -17.49 -8.05
CA ILE A 150 21.09 -17.35 -7.80
C ILE A 150 21.82 -17.23 -9.14
N GLY A 151 22.56 -16.14 -9.33
CA GLY A 151 23.25 -15.84 -10.59
C GLY A 151 22.33 -15.32 -11.70
N ALA A 152 21.02 -15.29 -11.49
CA ALA A 152 20.10 -14.68 -12.45
C ALA A 152 20.17 -13.15 -12.38
N THR A 153 20.15 -12.47 -13.53
CA THR A 153 19.98 -11.02 -13.60
C THR A 153 18.51 -10.67 -13.47
N VAL A 154 18.18 -9.82 -12.50
CA VAL A 154 16.83 -9.33 -12.24
C VAL A 154 16.78 -7.81 -12.28
N MET A 155 15.70 -7.26 -12.82
CA MET A 155 15.43 -5.83 -12.78
C MET A 155 14.71 -5.48 -11.48
N ALA A 156 15.36 -4.67 -10.64
CA ALA A 156 14.78 -4.18 -9.39
C ALA A 156 14.97 -2.67 -9.28
N ASN A 157 13.86 -1.94 -9.11
CA ASN A 157 13.83 -0.47 -9.07
C ASN A 157 14.51 0.20 -10.29
N GLY A 158 14.39 -0.39 -11.47
CA GLY A 158 15.02 0.13 -12.69
C GLY A 158 16.52 -0.12 -12.80
N VAL A 159 17.11 -0.94 -11.90
CA VAL A 159 18.52 -1.30 -11.91
C VAL A 159 18.66 -2.81 -12.08
N GLU A 160 19.55 -3.24 -12.98
CA GLU A 160 19.95 -4.64 -13.11
C GLU A 160 20.78 -5.05 -11.89
N MET A 161 20.32 -6.07 -11.18
CA MET A 161 21.01 -6.65 -10.03
C MET A 161 20.96 -8.17 -10.13
N SER A 162 21.89 -8.86 -9.48
CA SER A 162 21.77 -10.31 -9.34
C SER A 162 20.62 -10.69 -8.38
N GLY A 163 19.98 -11.83 -8.62
CA GLY A 163 18.83 -12.27 -7.84
C GLY A 163 19.16 -12.47 -6.36
N GLN A 164 20.37 -12.96 -6.02
CA GLN A 164 20.83 -13.03 -4.64
C GLN A 164 21.00 -11.65 -3.99
N ALA A 165 21.46 -10.64 -4.75
CA ALA A 165 21.61 -9.28 -4.23
C ALA A 165 20.25 -8.61 -3.99
N CYS A 166 19.29 -8.82 -4.91
CA CYS A 166 17.91 -8.38 -4.76
C CYS A 166 17.25 -9.00 -3.53
N TRP A 167 17.38 -10.33 -3.36
CA TRP A 167 16.89 -11.04 -2.18
C TRP A 167 17.54 -10.53 -0.89
N ALA A 168 18.86 -10.32 -0.87
CA ALA A 168 19.56 -9.77 0.30
C ALA A 168 19.04 -8.38 0.69
N GLY A 169 18.71 -7.52 -0.27
CA GLY A 169 18.07 -6.23 -0.02
C GLY A 169 16.67 -6.36 0.61
N LYS A 170 15.89 -7.34 0.14
CA LYS A 170 14.57 -7.67 0.72
C LYS A 170 14.70 -8.17 2.15
N ILE A 171 15.65 -9.07 2.43
CA ILE A 171 15.94 -9.57 3.78
C ILE A 171 16.35 -8.43 4.71
N GLN A 172 17.22 -7.52 4.26
CA GLN A 172 17.64 -6.37 5.05
C GLN A 172 16.44 -5.49 5.46
N THR A 173 15.50 -5.28 4.53
CA THR A 173 14.27 -4.52 4.78
C THR A 173 13.35 -5.25 5.76
N LEU A 174 13.15 -6.56 5.59
CA LEU A 174 12.32 -7.37 6.48
C LEU A 174 12.91 -7.45 7.89
N ALA A 175 14.23 -7.53 8.02
CA ALA A 175 14.91 -7.51 9.31
C ALA A 175 14.72 -6.20 10.08
N ALA A 176 14.82 -5.06 9.38
CA ALA A 176 14.53 -3.75 9.97
C ALA A 176 13.08 -3.65 10.46
N GLN A 177 12.13 -4.28 9.74
CA GLN A 177 10.72 -4.30 10.13
C GLN A 177 10.44 -5.26 11.31
N ALA A 178 11.17 -6.37 11.39
CA ALA A 178 11.00 -7.45 12.37
C ALA A 178 11.57 -7.12 13.77
N ASP A 179 12.21 -5.95 13.93
CA ASP A 179 12.80 -5.49 15.18
C ASP A 179 13.73 -6.56 15.79
N ASP A 180 14.72 -6.98 14.99
CA ASP A 180 15.81 -7.90 15.38
C ASP A 180 17.18 -7.21 15.22
N PRO A 181 17.49 -6.21 16.06
CA PRO A 181 18.77 -5.48 15.98
C PRO A 181 19.97 -6.36 16.33
N SER A 182 19.77 -7.42 17.11
CA SER A 182 20.80 -8.39 17.52
C SER A 182 21.17 -9.40 16.45
N GLY A 183 20.43 -9.47 15.34
CA GLY A 183 20.67 -10.49 14.31
C GLY A 183 20.35 -11.91 14.78
N ALA A 184 19.49 -12.08 15.79
CA ALA A 184 19.18 -13.38 16.37
C ALA A 184 18.54 -14.35 15.36
N LEU A 185 17.88 -13.82 14.32
CA LEU A 185 17.25 -14.62 13.27
C LEU A 185 18.17 -14.89 12.06
N ILE A 186 19.39 -14.33 12.01
CA ILE A 186 20.34 -14.51 10.89
C ILE A 186 20.61 -15.99 10.67
N HIS A 187 20.92 -16.74 11.73
CA HIS A 187 21.22 -18.17 11.62
C HIS A 187 20.02 -18.96 11.05
N SER A 188 18.79 -18.60 11.43
CA SER A 188 17.58 -19.22 10.91
C SER A 188 17.41 -18.95 9.41
N VAL A 189 17.63 -17.70 8.97
CA VAL A 189 17.54 -17.34 7.54
C VAL A 189 18.66 -18.00 6.74
N TRP A 190 19.89 -18.01 7.25
CA TRP A 190 21.01 -18.71 6.65
C TRP A 190 20.73 -20.21 6.49
N ASN A 191 20.11 -20.85 7.49
CA ASN A 191 19.79 -22.27 7.42
C ASN A 191 18.73 -22.62 6.36
N GLU A 192 17.92 -21.67 5.91
CA GLU A 192 16.93 -21.89 4.84
C GLU A 192 17.48 -21.60 3.44
N MET A 193 18.70 -21.05 3.33
CA MET A 193 19.31 -20.76 2.03
C MET A 193 19.68 -22.05 1.27
N PRO A 194 19.69 -22.00 -0.08
CA PRO A 194 20.21 -23.09 -0.90
C PRO A 194 21.65 -23.46 -0.50
N GLN A 195 21.96 -24.76 -0.53
CA GLN A 195 23.27 -25.29 -0.12
C GLN A 195 24.43 -24.62 -0.87
N LEU A 196 24.20 -24.31 -2.15
CA LEU A 196 25.13 -23.54 -2.97
C LEU A 196 25.55 -22.24 -2.28
N MET A 197 24.60 -21.43 -1.83
CA MET A 197 24.91 -20.16 -1.17
C MET A 197 25.47 -20.34 0.24
N LYS A 198 25.09 -21.40 0.95
CA LYS A 198 25.67 -21.72 2.28
C LYS A 198 27.17 -22.05 2.20
N LYS A 199 27.64 -22.60 1.07
CA LYS A 199 29.07 -22.84 0.84
C LYS A 199 29.84 -21.54 0.61
N LEU A 200 29.19 -20.55 0.01
CA LEU A 200 29.81 -19.26 -0.35
C LEU A 200 29.71 -18.23 0.78
N VAL A 201 28.67 -18.29 1.60
CA VAL A 201 28.38 -17.32 2.66
C VAL A 201 28.44 -18.00 4.03
N LYS A 202 29.30 -17.49 4.92
CA LYS A 202 29.47 -17.98 6.30
C LYS A 202 28.20 -17.78 7.15
N SER A 203 28.05 -18.56 8.21
CA SER A 203 26.92 -18.46 9.15
C SER A 203 27.16 -17.52 10.34
N THR A 204 28.37 -16.98 10.51
CA THR A 204 28.86 -16.35 11.74
C THR A 204 28.66 -14.84 11.82
N TYR A 205 27.78 -14.27 10.99
CA TYR A 205 27.54 -12.83 10.97
C TYR A 205 26.71 -12.38 12.18
N LEU A 206 27.11 -11.27 12.81
CA LEU A 206 26.46 -10.75 14.01
C LEU A 206 25.40 -9.69 13.68
N THR A 207 25.46 -9.09 12.48
CA THR A 207 24.54 -8.03 12.08
C THR A 207 23.95 -8.28 10.69
N TRP A 208 22.71 -7.83 10.49
CA TRP A 208 22.02 -7.91 9.20
C TRP A 208 22.78 -7.21 8.05
N PRO A 209 23.39 -6.02 8.25
CA PRO A 209 24.19 -5.39 7.21
C PRO A 209 25.39 -6.24 6.79
N GLU A 210 26.12 -6.85 7.71
CA GLU A 210 27.26 -7.72 7.38
C GLU A 210 26.80 -8.97 6.63
N PHE A 211 25.75 -9.63 7.11
CA PHE A 211 25.20 -10.82 6.47
C PHE A 211 24.72 -10.55 5.04
N THR A 212 23.91 -9.51 4.86
CA THR A 212 23.35 -9.17 3.54
C THR A 212 24.39 -8.61 2.59
N ARG A 213 25.41 -7.90 3.10
CA ARG A 213 26.58 -7.51 2.31
C ARG A 213 27.35 -8.73 1.82
N ALA A 214 27.63 -9.70 2.68
CA ALA A 214 28.35 -10.91 2.28
C ALA A 214 27.63 -11.69 1.17
N ILE A 215 26.29 -11.68 1.14
CA ILE A 215 25.50 -12.28 0.06
C ILE A 215 25.62 -11.47 -1.25
N LYS A 216 25.61 -10.14 -1.15
CA LYS A 216 25.75 -9.23 -2.31
C LYS A 216 27.16 -9.27 -2.92
N ASP A 217 28.17 -9.48 -2.08
CA ASP A 217 29.58 -9.48 -2.45
C ASP A 217 30.05 -10.83 -3.03
N VAL A 218 29.16 -11.85 -3.12
CA VAL A 218 29.49 -13.11 -3.78
C VAL A 218 29.66 -12.86 -5.28
N SER A 219 30.84 -13.21 -5.81
CA SER A 219 31.17 -13.01 -7.22
C SER A 219 30.38 -13.95 -8.14
N GLU A 220 30.20 -13.54 -9.38
CA GLU A 220 29.58 -14.38 -10.42
C GLU A 220 30.42 -15.64 -10.68
N GLU A 221 31.75 -15.52 -10.69
CA GLU A 221 32.69 -16.64 -10.86
C GLU A 221 32.55 -17.70 -9.76
N ASP A 222 32.39 -17.28 -8.49
CA ASP A 222 32.16 -18.20 -7.37
C ASP A 222 30.83 -18.93 -7.51
N ILE A 223 29.79 -18.23 -7.98
CA ILE A 223 28.47 -18.81 -8.23
C ILE A 223 28.54 -19.84 -9.37
N GLU A 224 29.13 -19.47 -10.50
CA GLU A 224 29.31 -20.37 -11.64
C GLU A 224 30.09 -21.63 -11.27
N THR A 225 31.20 -21.47 -10.54
CA THR A 225 32.02 -22.57 -10.04
C THR A 225 31.21 -23.48 -9.12
N ALA A 226 30.42 -22.90 -8.21
CA ALA A 226 29.59 -23.67 -7.29
C ALA A 226 28.42 -24.40 -7.99
N ILE A 227 27.83 -23.79 -9.03
CA ILE A 227 26.80 -24.44 -9.87
C ILE A 227 27.42 -25.63 -10.61
N ALA A 228 28.58 -25.46 -11.23
CA ALA A 228 29.27 -26.51 -11.97
C ALA A 228 29.63 -27.70 -11.08
N GLU A 229 30.16 -27.46 -9.89
CA GLU A 229 30.51 -28.54 -8.94
C GLU A 229 29.27 -29.28 -8.42
N GLU A 230 28.16 -28.57 -8.16
CA GLU A 230 26.91 -29.23 -7.77
C GLU A 230 26.35 -30.09 -8.90
N GLY A 231 26.44 -29.64 -10.15
CA GLY A 231 26.10 -30.43 -11.34
C GLY A 231 26.94 -31.71 -11.46
N ARG A 232 28.25 -31.61 -11.20
CA ARG A 232 29.17 -32.76 -11.23
C ARG A 232 28.84 -33.79 -10.15
N ILE A 233 28.51 -33.34 -8.93
CA ILE A 233 28.10 -34.22 -7.83
C ILE A 233 26.80 -34.95 -8.17
N MET A 234 25.80 -34.25 -8.72
CA MET A 234 24.52 -34.86 -9.11
C MET A 234 24.69 -35.93 -10.20
N ALA A 235 25.59 -35.70 -11.17
CA ALA A 235 25.89 -36.70 -12.20
C ALA A 235 26.49 -37.98 -11.60
N LEU A 236 27.47 -37.85 -10.70
CA LEU A 236 28.07 -38.98 -10.00
C LEU A 236 27.07 -39.75 -9.12
N GLU A 237 26.14 -39.04 -8.46
CA GLU A 237 25.08 -39.68 -7.67
C GLU A 237 24.07 -40.44 -8.53
N GLN A 238 23.79 -39.97 -9.75
CA GLN A 238 22.93 -40.69 -10.69
C GLN A 238 23.61 -41.96 -11.21
N ASP A 239 24.89 -41.88 -11.58
CA ASP A 239 25.67 -43.02 -12.03
C ASP A 239 25.81 -44.09 -10.93
N ALA A 240 26.03 -43.66 -9.69
CA ALA A 240 26.09 -44.57 -8.54
C ALA A 240 24.76 -45.26 -8.21
N LYS A 241 23.62 -44.62 -8.52
CA LYS A 241 22.27 -45.21 -8.34
C LYS A 241 21.86 -46.12 -9.49
N ALA A 242 22.54 -46.02 -10.64
CA ALA A 242 22.29 -46.83 -11.83
C ALA A 242 23.08 -48.16 -11.84
N LEU A 243 24.02 -48.33 -10.91
CA LEU A 243 24.78 -49.57 -10.64
C LEU A 243 24.09 -50.44 -9.58
#